data_AF-A0AAE3DPT1-F1
#
_entry.id   AF-A0AAE3DPT1-F1
#
_cell.length_a   1.000
_cell.length_b   1.000
_cell.length_c   1.000
_cell.angle_alpha   90.00
_cell.angle_beta   90.00
_cell.angle_gamma   90.00
#
_symmetry.space_group_name_H-M   'P 1'
#
loop_
_entity.id
_entity.type
_entity.pdbx_description
1 polymer ?
#
loop_
_entity_poly.entity_id
_entity_poly.type
_entity_poly.pdbx_seq_one_letter_code
_entity_poly.pdbx_strand_id
1 'polypeptide(L)'
;MDRKITFDDYRGIIRALRDPEKGCPWDKAQTHESLKPCMIHEMTEAVAAVNLLSDTGDADNLSEELGDVLLQVVLQSQIAEEEGLFSLDDVIQKAGEKMIRRHPHVFSSEAAPEKEEVPGRWEAIKQAEKQGKSAEYEKRKKEAERNASREVIRLLQAES
;
A
#
# COMPACT_ATOMS: atom_id res chain seq x y z
N MET A 1 -0.93 -7.82 29.01
CA MET A 1 0.21 -7.80 28.07
C MET A 1 0.59 -6.34 27.94
N ASP A 2 1.64 -5.88 28.64
CA ASP A 2 1.95 -4.45 28.79
C ASP A 2 3.04 -3.93 27.84
N ARG A 3 3.41 -4.72 26.82
CA ARG A 3 4.43 -4.35 25.85
C ARG A 3 3.77 -3.82 24.58
N LYS A 4 4.16 -2.60 24.19
CA LYS A 4 3.82 -2.02 22.88
C LYS A 4 4.46 -2.85 21.76
N ILE A 5 3.65 -3.21 20.76
CA ILE A 5 4.10 -3.85 19.53
C ILE A 5 4.73 -2.78 18.64
N THR A 6 5.98 -2.98 18.23
CA THR A 6 6.67 -2.13 17.26
C THR A 6 6.42 -2.60 15.83
N PHE A 7 6.81 -1.80 14.83
CA PHE A 7 6.72 -2.23 13.43
C PHE A 7 7.57 -3.48 13.16
N ASP A 8 8.75 -3.59 13.78
CA ASP A 8 9.60 -4.77 13.66
C ASP A 8 8.97 -6.00 14.32
N ASP A 9 8.31 -5.82 15.47
CA ASP A 9 7.53 -6.90 16.09
C ASP A 9 6.40 -7.34 15.15
N TYR A 10 5.69 -6.40 14.51
CA TYR A 10 4.62 -6.68 13.55
C TYR A 10 5.12 -7.44 12.31
N ARG A 11 6.23 -7.00 11.70
CA ARG A 11 6.93 -7.75 10.63
C ARG A 11 7.25 -9.18 11.09
N GLY A 12 7.74 -9.32 12.32
CA GLY A 12 8.04 -10.62 12.93
C GLY A 12 6.81 -11.51 13.09
N ILE A 13 5.67 -10.94 13.47
CA ILE A 13 4.39 -11.66 13.56
C ILE A 13 3.98 -12.20 12.19
N ILE A 14 3.98 -11.38 11.14
CA ILE A 14 3.58 -11.82 9.79
C ILE A 14 4.52 -12.91 9.26
N ARG A 15 5.83 -12.76 9.48
CA ARG A 15 6.81 -13.81 9.14
C ARG A 15 6.53 -15.11 9.88
N ALA A 16 6.18 -15.05 11.18
CA ALA A 16 5.86 -16.24 11.96
C ALA A 16 4.56 -16.92 11.49
N LEU A 17 3.54 -16.13 11.10
CA LEU A 17 2.30 -16.66 10.53
C LEU A 17 2.54 -17.42 9.23
N ARG A 18 3.54 -17.03 8.44
CA ARG A 18 3.91 -17.68 7.19
C ARG A 18 5.08 -18.65 7.29
N ASP A 19 5.58 -18.93 8.50
CA ASP A 19 6.67 -19.90 8.69
C ASP A 19 6.32 -21.26 8.09
N PRO A 20 7.16 -21.87 7.23
CA PRO A 20 6.81 -23.09 6.49
C PRO A 20 6.34 -24.25 7.40
N GLU A 21 6.99 -24.42 8.55
CA GLU A 21 6.79 -25.54 9.46
C GLU A 21 5.68 -25.26 10.48
N LYS A 22 5.69 -24.08 11.09
CA LYS A 22 4.84 -23.73 12.26
C LYS A 22 3.78 -22.68 11.96
N GLY A 23 3.83 -22.06 10.78
CA GLY A 23 2.91 -21.00 10.38
C GLY A 23 1.47 -21.49 10.23
N CYS A 24 0.55 -20.53 10.26
CA CYS A 24 -0.86 -20.74 10.07
C CYS A 24 -1.14 -21.30 8.67
N PRO A 25 -1.91 -22.41 8.52
CA PRO A 25 -2.21 -22.98 7.22
C PRO A 25 -2.92 -22.01 6.27
N TRP A 26 -3.79 -21.15 6.79
CA TRP A 26 -4.51 -20.16 5.98
C TRP A 26 -3.59 -19.06 5.46
N ASP A 27 -2.73 -18.50 6.32
CA ASP A 27 -1.78 -17.47 5.94
C ASP A 27 -0.79 -17.98 4.92
N LYS A 28 -0.25 -19.19 5.10
CA LYS A 28 0.67 -19.84 4.15
C LYS A 28 0.06 -20.06 2.77
N ALA A 29 -1.24 -20.34 2.71
CA ALA A 29 -1.93 -20.62 1.46
C ALA A 29 -2.19 -19.36 0.61
N GLN A 30 -2.00 -18.15 1.17
CA GLN A 30 -2.23 -16.90 0.44
C GLN A 30 -1.18 -16.66 -0.64
N THR A 31 -1.64 -16.14 -1.77
CA THR A 31 -0.83 -15.63 -2.89
C THR A 31 -1.18 -14.17 -3.18
N HIS A 32 -0.40 -13.49 -4.03
CA HIS A 32 -0.73 -12.14 -4.49
C HIS A 32 -2.14 -12.08 -5.10
N GLU A 33 -2.54 -13.09 -5.88
CA GLU A 33 -3.87 -13.16 -6.50
C GLU A 33 -4.99 -13.39 -5.50
N SER A 34 -4.81 -14.28 -4.51
CA SER A 34 -5.85 -14.58 -3.53
C SER A 34 -6.13 -13.41 -2.59
N LEU A 35 -5.15 -12.54 -2.38
CA LEU A 35 -5.26 -11.36 -1.52
C LEU A 35 -5.92 -10.15 -2.18
N LYS A 36 -6.11 -10.13 -3.51
CA LYS A 36 -6.72 -8.98 -4.20
C LYS A 36 -8.11 -8.61 -3.64
N PRO A 37 -9.06 -9.54 -3.43
CA PRO A 37 -10.37 -9.19 -2.89
C PRO A 37 -10.28 -8.59 -1.48
N CYS A 38 -9.49 -9.21 -0.59
CA CYS A 38 -9.26 -8.71 0.76
C CYS A 38 -8.69 -7.28 0.72
N MET A 39 -7.68 -7.01 -0.11
CA MET A 39 -7.11 -5.67 -0.24
C MET A 39 -8.14 -4.61 -0.67
N ILE A 40 -9.13 -4.98 -1.49
CA ILE A 40 -10.21 -4.08 -1.91
C ILE A 40 -11.20 -3.86 -0.76
N HIS A 41 -11.50 -4.90 0.00
CA HIS A 41 -12.36 -4.83 1.18
C HIS A 41 -11.75 -3.92 2.25
N GLU A 42 -10.51 -4.17 2.69
CA GLU A 42 -9.83 -3.37 3.72
C GLU A 42 -9.69 -1.89 3.31
N MET A 43 -9.46 -1.63 2.01
CA MET A 43 -9.44 -0.27 1.48
C MET A 43 -10.82 0.40 1.62
N THR A 44 -11.90 -0.35 1.40
CA THR A 44 -13.26 0.16 1.49
C THR A 44 -13.65 0.41 2.96
N GLU A 45 -13.27 -0.49 3.87
CA GLU A 45 -13.48 -0.33 5.32
C GLU A 45 -12.69 0.86 5.87
N ALA A 46 -11.44 1.05 5.45
CA ALA A 46 -10.66 2.24 5.81
C ALA A 46 -11.32 3.55 5.34
N VAL A 47 -11.94 3.55 4.15
CA VAL A 47 -12.72 4.71 3.67
C VAL A 47 -13.99 4.90 4.50
N ALA A 48 -14.69 3.82 4.85
CA ALA A 48 -15.86 3.87 5.72
C ALA A 48 -15.51 4.42 7.11
N ALA A 49 -14.37 4.02 7.67
CA ALA A 49 -13.88 4.52 8.96
C ALA A 49 -13.58 6.02 8.95
N VAL A 50 -13.08 6.56 7.83
CA VAL A 50 -12.91 8.02 7.68
C VAL A 50 -14.25 8.75 7.72
N ASN A 51 -15.29 8.18 7.09
CA ASN A 51 -16.63 8.76 7.13
C ASN A 51 -17.20 8.70 8.54
N LEU A 52 -17.11 7.53 9.20
CA LEU A 52 -17.56 7.35 10.58
C LEU A 52 -16.83 8.29 11.54
N LEU A 53 -15.52 8.46 11.41
CA LEU A 53 -14.76 9.41 12.24
C LEU A 53 -15.34 10.82 12.16
N SER A 54 -15.79 11.25 10.98
CA SER A 54 -16.38 12.59 10.78
C SER A 54 -17.75 12.72 11.47
N ASP A 55 -18.53 11.64 11.50
CA ASP A 55 -19.89 11.63 12.05
C ASP A 55 -19.93 11.35 13.56
N THR A 56 -19.02 10.51 14.06
CA THR A 56 -19.07 9.94 15.41
C THR A 56 -17.84 10.25 16.27
N GLY A 57 -16.71 10.62 15.65
CA GLY A 57 -15.43 10.78 16.35
C GLY A 57 -14.70 9.48 16.67
N ASP A 58 -15.10 8.35 16.07
CA ASP A 58 -14.52 7.03 16.33
C ASP A 58 -13.12 6.86 15.69
N ALA A 59 -12.11 7.34 16.42
CA ALA A 59 -10.71 7.23 16.01
C ALA A 59 -10.13 5.81 16.19
N ASP A 60 -10.72 5.00 17.07
CA ASP A 60 -10.26 3.64 17.32
C ASP A 60 -10.56 2.75 16.11
N ASN A 61 -11.79 2.84 15.56
CA ASN A 61 -12.14 2.16 14.32
C ASN A 61 -11.21 2.57 13.16
N LEU A 62 -10.91 3.87 12.99
CA LEU A 62 -9.98 4.29 11.95
C LEU A 62 -8.57 3.70 12.15
N SER A 63 -8.10 3.60 13.39
CA SER A 63 -6.81 3.01 13.68
C SER A 63 -6.77 1.50 13.37
N GLU A 64 -7.88 0.80 13.57
CA GLU A 64 -8.03 -0.63 13.26
C GLU A 64 -7.96 -0.86 11.74
N GLU A 65 -8.82 -0.19 10.97
CA GLU A 65 -8.87 -0.39 9.51
C GLU A 65 -7.58 0.02 8.77
N LEU A 66 -6.90 1.07 9.26
CA LEU A 66 -5.58 1.43 8.72
C LEU A 66 -4.53 0.35 9.01
N GLY A 67 -4.70 -0.39 10.11
CA GLY A 67 -3.91 -1.58 10.45
C GLY A 67 -4.14 -2.72 9.46
N ASP A 68 -5.38 -2.93 9.02
CA ASP A 68 -5.69 -4.00 8.05
C ASP A 68 -5.19 -3.67 6.64
N VAL A 69 -5.23 -2.39 6.24
CA VAL A 69 -4.51 -1.96 5.03
C VAL A 69 -3.01 -2.19 5.15
N LEU A 70 -2.42 -1.96 6.33
CA LEU A 70 -1.00 -2.24 6.57
C LEU A 70 -0.70 -3.75 6.51
N LEU A 71 -1.60 -4.61 7.01
CA LEU A 71 -1.50 -6.07 6.91
C LEU A 71 -1.34 -6.50 5.45
N GLN A 72 -2.18 -5.98 4.55
CA GLN A 72 -2.10 -6.33 3.12
C GLN A 72 -0.74 -5.97 2.51
N VAL A 73 -0.15 -4.83 2.88
CA VAL A 73 1.17 -4.40 2.40
C VAL A 73 2.28 -5.31 2.94
N VAL A 74 2.27 -5.60 4.25
CA VAL A 74 3.32 -6.41 4.89
C VAL A 74 3.22 -7.87 4.47
N LEU A 75 2.02 -8.43 4.36
CA LEU A 75 1.78 -9.81 3.95
C LEU A 75 2.23 -10.06 2.50
N GLN A 76 1.85 -9.19 1.57
CA GLN A 76 2.32 -9.31 0.19
C GLN A 76 3.83 -9.10 0.06
N SER A 77 4.43 -8.24 0.89
CA SER A 77 5.89 -8.09 0.91
C SER A 77 6.59 -9.35 1.43
N GLN A 78 5.99 -10.03 2.42
CA GLN A 78 6.51 -11.30 2.95
C GLN A 78 6.39 -12.43 1.91
N ILE A 79 5.28 -12.51 1.17
CA ILE A 79 5.13 -13.43 0.02
C ILE A 79 6.21 -13.16 -1.04
N ALA A 80 6.41 -11.90 -1.42
CA ALA A 80 7.42 -11.54 -2.40
C ALA A 80 8.86 -11.86 -1.95
N GLU A 81 9.14 -11.75 -0.63
CA GLU A 81 10.43 -12.12 -0.05
C GLU A 81 10.64 -13.64 -0.13
N GLU A 82 9.61 -14.44 0.15
CA GLU A 82 9.61 -15.90 0.01
C GLU A 82 9.83 -16.35 -1.45
N GLU A 83 9.29 -15.60 -2.41
CA GLU A 83 9.45 -15.83 -3.85
C GLU A 83 10.79 -15.30 -4.41
N GLY A 84 11.60 -14.62 -3.60
CA GLY A 84 12.88 -14.04 -4.01
C GLY A 84 12.74 -12.82 -4.95
N LEU A 85 11.60 -12.14 -4.93
CA LEU A 85 11.29 -11.00 -5.80
C LEU A 85 11.74 -9.66 -5.21
N PHE A 86 11.30 -9.35 -3.98
CA PHE A 86 11.65 -8.16 -3.22
C PHE A 86 11.26 -8.31 -1.75
N SER A 87 11.85 -7.50 -0.87
CA SER A 87 11.53 -7.45 0.55
C SER A 87 10.64 -6.26 0.92
N LEU A 88 10.10 -6.27 2.14
CA LEU A 88 9.43 -5.10 2.71
C LEU A 88 10.35 -3.86 2.76
N ASP A 89 11.65 -4.08 3.00
CA ASP A 89 12.64 -3.00 3.04
C ASP A 89 12.80 -2.34 1.65
N ASP A 90 12.71 -3.12 0.56
CA ASP A 90 12.70 -2.58 -0.80
C ASP A 90 11.44 -1.75 -1.10
N VAL A 91 10.28 -2.16 -0.56
CA VAL A 91 9.03 -1.41 -0.70
C VAL A 91 9.14 -0.06 0.01
N ILE A 92 9.64 -0.07 1.26
CA ILE A 92 9.85 1.14 2.06
C ILE A 92 10.88 2.05 1.39
N GLN A 93 12.00 1.51 0.90
CA GLN A 93 13.03 2.28 0.19
C GLN A 93 12.43 2.99 -1.03
N LYS A 94 11.72 2.26 -1.89
CA LYS A 94 11.08 2.83 -3.09
C LYS A 94 10.03 3.88 -2.72
N ALA A 95 9.26 3.65 -1.66
CA ALA A 95 8.27 4.61 -1.17
C ALA A 95 8.96 5.88 -0.64
N GLY A 96 9.96 5.74 0.22
CA GLY A 96 10.71 6.82 0.86
C GLY A 96 11.46 7.70 -0.15
N GLU A 97 12.26 7.10 -1.04
CA GLU A 97 12.97 7.83 -2.09
C GLU A 97 12.03 8.64 -2.97
N LYS A 98 10.88 8.05 -3.34
CA LYS A 98 9.84 8.72 -4.11
C LYS A 98 9.26 9.91 -3.34
N MET A 99 9.00 9.77 -2.04
CA MET A 99 8.47 10.87 -1.23
C MET A 99 9.49 11.99 -1.05
N ILE A 100 10.77 11.67 -0.80
CA ILE A 100 11.85 12.67 -0.72
C ILE A 100 12.00 13.42 -2.04
N ARG A 101 12.07 12.69 -3.17
CA ARG A 101 12.23 13.30 -4.50
C ARG A 101 11.06 14.19 -4.89
N ARG A 102 9.84 13.85 -4.47
CA ARG A 102 8.63 14.63 -4.80
C ARG A 102 8.37 15.81 -3.86
N HIS A 103 9.11 15.92 -2.75
CA HIS A 103 9.04 17.04 -1.81
C HIS A 103 10.43 17.65 -1.54
N PRO A 104 11.13 18.15 -2.57
CA PRO A 104 12.45 18.74 -2.36
C PRO A 104 12.40 19.86 -1.33
N HIS A 105 11.35 20.69 -1.32
CA HIS A 105 11.17 21.78 -0.34
C HIS A 105 11.09 21.35 1.13
N VAL A 106 10.81 20.07 1.45
CA VAL A 106 10.82 19.57 2.83
C VAL A 106 12.20 19.03 3.21
N PHE A 107 12.93 18.47 2.25
CA PHE A 107 14.16 17.70 2.49
C PHE A 107 15.43 18.34 1.90
N SER A 108 15.29 19.51 1.25
CA SER A 108 16.36 20.32 0.68
C SER A 108 16.15 21.79 1.08
N SER A 109 17.08 22.66 0.68
CA SER A 109 17.00 24.10 0.94
C SER A 109 16.09 24.86 -0.04
N GLU A 110 15.26 24.17 -0.83
CA GLU A 110 14.30 24.82 -1.73
C GLU A 110 13.15 25.49 -0.97
N ALA A 111 12.67 26.62 -1.48
CA ALA A 111 11.49 27.27 -0.93
C ALA A 111 10.24 26.39 -1.10
N ALA A 112 9.41 26.36 -0.05
CA ALA A 112 8.11 25.71 -0.09
C ALA A 112 7.22 26.39 -1.14
N PRO A 113 6.59 25.63 -2.05
CA PRO A 113 5.60 26.19 -2.97
C PRO A 113 4.32 26.57 -2.21
N GLU A 114 3.53 27.47 -2.80
CA GLU A 114 2.16 27.72 -2.34
C GLU A 114 1.31 26.46 -2.50
N LYS A 115 0.27 26.31 -1.67
CA LYS A 115 -0.56 25.08 -1.60
C LYS A 115 -1.14 24.72 -2.98
N GLU A 116 -1.53 25.71 -3.76
CA GLU A 116 -2.13 25.59 -5.08
C GLU A 116 -1.13 25.10 -6.15
N GLU A 117 0.17 25.29 -5.92
CA GLU A 117 1.25 24.93 -6.85
C GLU A 117 1.77 23.50 -6.62
N VAL A 118 1.54 22.93 -5.43
CA VAL A 118 1.99 21.57 -5.06
C VAL A 118 1.53 20.50 -6.07
N PRO A 119 0.24 20.44 -6.50
CA PRO A 119 -0.20 19.42 -7.45
C PRO A 119 0.49 19.52 -8.82
N GLY A 120 0.78 20.75 -9.28
CA GLY A 120 1.47 20.99 -10.55
C GLY A 120 2.92 20.53 -10.52
N ARG A 121 3.66 20.85 -9.44
CA ARG A 121 5.04 20.36 -9.23
C ARG A 121 5.07 18.83 -9.10
N TRP A 122 4.09 18.24 -8.42
CA TRP A 122 3.96 16.80 -8.27
C TRP A 122 3.82 16.08 -9.61
N GLU A 123 2.91 16.54 -10.47
CA GLU A 123 2.69 15.91 -11.77
C GLU A 123 3.91 16.12 -12.69
N ALA A 124 4.58 17.27 -12.64
CA ALA A 124 5.81 17.50 -13.38
C ALA A 124 6.92 16.51 -12.99
N ILE A 125 7.17 16.30 -11.69
CA ILE A 125 8.16 15.33 -11.20
C ILE A 125 7.78 13.90 -11.62
N LYS A 126 6.50 13.54 -11.49
CA LYS A 126 5.98 12.23 -11.90
C LYS A 126 6.12 11.97 -13.41
N GLN A 127 6.01 13.01 -14.26
CA GLN A 127 6.25 12.88 -15.69
C GLN A 127 7.75 12.72 -16.00
N ALA A 128 8.62 13.42 -15.28
CA ALA A 128 10.07 13.24 -15.41
C ALA A 128 10.50 11.81 -15.01
N GLU A 129 9.91 11.22 -13.97
CA GLU A 129 10.18 9.83 -13.54
C GLU A 129 9.82 8.75 -14.59
N LYS A 130 8.97 9.08 -15.58
CA LYS A 130 8.63 8.15 -16.67
C LYS A 130 9.66 8.17 -17.80
N GLN A 131 10.55 9.17 -17.83
CA GLN A 131 11.61 9.27 -18.82
C GLN A 131 12.63 8.15 -18.56
N GLY A 132 12.71 7.17 -19.47
CA GLY A 132 13.56 5.98 -19.33
C GLY A 132 12.80 4.65 -19.35
N LYS A 133 11.47 4.67 -19.32
CA LYS A 133 10.64 3.47 -19.53
C LYS A 133 10.22 3.36 -21.00
N SER A 134 10.27 2.14 -21.54
CA SER A 134 9.77 1.89 -22.90
C SER A 134 8.30 2.27 -23.02
N ALA A 135 7.92 2.90 -24.13
CA ALA A 135 6.54 3.23 -24.45
C ALA A 135 5.62 1.99 -24.43
N GLU A 136 6.16 0.82 -24.77
CA GLU A 136 5.44 -0.45 -24.71
C GLU A 136 5.13 -0.88 -23.27
N TYR A 137 6.11 -0.76 -22.35
CA TYR A 137 5.90 -1.05 -20.94
C TYR A 137 4.82 -0.14 -20.34
N GLU A 138 4.88 1.17 -20.64
CA GLU A 138 3.88 2.13 -20.17
C GLU A 138 2.48 1.84 -20.72
N LYS A 139 2.38 1.39 -21.99
CA LYS A 139 1.10 0.96 -22.57
C LYS A 139 0.54 -0.26 -21.84
N ARG A 140 1.36 -1.30 -21.64
CA ARG A 140 0.96 -2.53 -20.92
C ARG A 140 0.55 -2.23 -19.48
N LYS A 141 1.28 -1.37 -18.79
CA LYS A 141 0.96 -0.95 -17.43
C LYS A 141 -0.40 -0.24 -17.36
N LYS A 142 -0.65 0.72 -18.25
CA LYS A 142 -1.96 1.42 -18.32
C LYS A 142 -3.12 0.47 -18.63
N GLU A 143 -2.88 -0.53 -19.47
CA GLU A 143 -3.89 -1.55 -19.76
C GLU A 143 -4.17 -2.43 -18.54
N ALA A 144 -3.13 -2.87 -17.82
CA ALA A 144 -3.27 -3.61 -16.58
C ALA A 144 -4.03 -2.79 -15.52
N GLU A 145 -3.71 -1.50 -15.35
CA GLU A 145 -4.43 -0.58 -14.44
C GLU A 145 -5.92 -0.52 -14.78
N ARG A 146 -6.28 -0.37 -16.07
CA ARG A 146 -7.68 -0.35 -16.52
C ARG A 146 -8.40 -1.66 -16.25
N ASN A 147 -7.73 -2.79 -16.44
CA ASN A 147 -8.32 -4.10 -16.18
C ASN A 147 -8.54 -4.31 -14.68
N ALA A 148 -7.58 -3.90 -13.84
CA ALA A 148 -7.71 -3.94 -12.39
C ALA A 148 -8.87 -3.05 -11.92
N SER A 149 -9.03 -1.83 -12.44
CA SER A 149 -10.19 -0.98 -12.09
C SER A 149 -11.53 -1.63 -12.42
N ARG A 150 -11.64 -2.35 -13.54
CA ARG A 150 -12.86 -3.09 -13.89
C ARG A 150 -13.10 -4.27 -12.95
N GLU A 151 -12.05 -4.95 -12.53
CA GLU A 151 -12.12 -6.03 -11.55
C GLU A 151 -12.63 -5.51 -10.20
N VAL A 152 -12.07 -4.40 -9.72
CA VAL A 152 -12.52 -3.71 -8.49
C VAL A 152 -14.00 -3.36 -8.58
N ILE A 153 -14.42 -2.70 -9.67
CA ILE A 153 -15.84 -2.33 -9.85
C ILE A 153 -16.74 -3.57 -9.80
N ARG A 154 -16.34 -4.66 -10.45
CA ARG A 154 -17.13 -5.90 -10.44
C ARG A 154 -17.25 -6.50 -9.04
N LEU A 155 -16.15 -6.53 -8.27
CA LEU A 155 -16.16 -7.06 -6.91
C LEU A 155 -17.08 -6.25 -6.01
N LEU A 156 -16.95 -4.91 -6.05
CA LEU A 156 -17.81 -4.01 -5.27
C LEU A 156 -19.29 -4.12 -5.65
N GLN A 157 -19.61 -4.46 -6.91
CA GLN A 157 -20.99 -4.68 -7.36
C GLN A 157 -21.55 -6.06 -7.00
N ALA A 158 -20.71 -7.03 -6.68
CA ALA A 158 -21.15 -8.38 -6.32
C ALA A 158 -21.51 -8.51 -4.82
N GLU A 159 -21.03 -7.58 -4.00
CA GLU A 159 -21.25 -7.52 -2.55
C GLU A 159 -22.45 -6.63 -2.16
N SER A 160 -23.00 -5.87 -3.12
CA SER A 160 -24.18 -5.01 -3.00
C SER A 160 -25.48 -5.69 -3.43
#